data_AF-A0A6I7NE32-F1
#
_entry.id   AF-A0A6I7NE32-F1
#
_cell.length_a   1.000
_cell.length_b   1.000
_cell.length_c   1.000
_cell.angle_alpha   90.00
_cell.angle_beta   90.00
_cell.angle_gamma   90.00
#
_symmetry.space_group_name_H-M   'P 1'
#
loop_
_entity.id
_entity.type
_entity.pdbx_description
1 polymer ?
#
loop_
_entity_poly.entity_id
_entity_poly.type
_entity_poly.pdbx_seq_one_letter_code
_entity_poly.pdbx_strand_id
1 'polypeptide(L)'
;MKKFIDLVSDCCATVPELMPWDLEEKRAANPDLLIVDVREPYEFEAMHIEGSLNVPRGILESACEWDYEETEPELVQAREREVVLVCRSGYRSLLSGLNMQQMGYGHVYSLKTGLRGWKDYEQPLVGRDGAPVDLDEADEYFTPKLRPEQRKPAV
;
A
#
# COMPACT_ATOMS: atom_id res chain seq x y z
N MET A 1 -7.92 -20.63 -16.71
CA MET A 1 -6.76 -20.14 -15.92
C MET A 1 -7.08 -18.72 -15.48
N LYS A 2 -6.88 -18.40 -14.19
CA LYS A 2 -7.09 -17.03 -13.67
C LYS A 2 -6.00 -16.09 -14.19
N LYS A 3 -6.37 -14.86 -14.52
CA LYS A 3 -5.46 -13.75 -14.84
C LYS A 3 -5.18 -12.93 -13.58
N PHE A 4 -4.19 -12.04 -13.67
CA PHE A 4 -3.85 -11.11 -12.58
C PHE A 4 -5.07 -10.36 -12.03
N ILE A 5 -5.92 -9.82 -12.90
CA ILE A 5 -7.09 -9.06 -12.46
C ILE A 5 -8.12 -9.93 -11.73
N ASP A 6 -8.20 -11.22 -12.08
CA ASP A 6 -9.10 -12.16 -11.40
C ASP A 6 -8.62 -12.40 -9.95
N LEU A 7 -7.30 -12.52 -9.75
CA LEU A 7 -6.71 -12.66 -8.40
C LEU A 7 -6.97 -11.43 -7.52
N VAL A 8 -6.85 -10.23 -8.09
CA VAL A 8 -7.14 -8.97 -7.39
C VAL A 8 -8.63 -8.90 -7.04
N SER A 9 -9.51 -9.22 -7.99
CA SER A 9 -10.95 -9.18 -7.80
C SER A 9 -11.42 -10.14 -6.71
N ASP A 10 -10.79 -11.32 -6.58
CA ASP A 10 -11.10 -12.26 -5.51
C ASP A 10 -10.80 -11.66 -4.12
N CYS A 11 -9.73 -10.86 -4.00
CA CYS A 11 -9.35 -10.22 -2.73
C CYS A 11 -10.29 -9.08 -2.35
N CYS A 12 -10.86 -8.34 -3.32
CA CYS A 12 -11.85 -7.30 -3.04
C CYS A 12 -13.09 -7.82 -2.31
N ALA A 13 -13.39 -9.11 -2.40
CA ALA A 13 -14.53 -9.72 -1.70
C ALA A 13 -14.28 -9.92 -0.20
N THR A 14 -13.02 -9.89 0.25
CA THR A 14 -12.64 -10.23 1.64
C THR A 14 -11.85 -9.14 2.35
N VAL A 15 -11.05 -8.37 1.61
CA VAL A 15 -10.24 -7.26 2.14
C VAL A 15 -11.01 -5.95 1.90
N PRO A 16 -11.51 -5.29 2.97
CA PRO A 16 -12.18 -4.01 2.84
C PRO A 16 -11.25 -2.95 2.25
N GLU A 17 -11.83 -2.05 1.46
CA GLU A 17 -11.11 -0.92 0.87
C GLU A 17 -11.54 0.39 1.51
N LEU A 18 -10.59 1.31 1.68
CA LEU A 18 -10.83 2.68 2.11
C LEU A 18 -10.54 3.64 0.96
N MET A 19 -11.37 4.67 0.78
CA MET A 19 -10.98 5.80 -0.07
C MET A 19 -9.98 6.70 0.66
N PRO A 20 -9.23 7.55 -0.06
CA PRO A 20 -8.26 8.45 0.56
C PRO A 20 -8.84 9.35 1.67
N TRP A 21 -10.04 9.89 1.50
CA TRP A 21 -10.70 10.70 2.54
C TRP A 21 -11.13 9.85 3.76
N ASP A 22 -11.52 8.59 3.56
CA ASP A 22 -11.88 7.70 4.67
C ASP A 22 -10.64 7.38 5.53
N LEU A 23 -9.47 7.26 4.91
CA LEU A 23 -8.20 7.08 5.61
C LEU A 23 -7.83 8.33 6.44
N GLU A 24 -7.96 9.53 5.87
CA GLU A 24 -7.77 10.78 6.62
C GLU A 24 -8.65 10.84 7.87
N GLU A 25 -9.96 10.59 7.72
CA GLU A 25 -10.91 10.60 8.83
C GLU A 25 -10.56 9.54 9.89
N LYS A 26 -10.24 8.31 9.47
CA LYS A 26 -9.83 7.24 10.39
C LYS A 26 -8.54 7.57 11.13
N ARG A 27 -7.53 8.11 10.43
CA ARG A 27 -6.25 8.51 11.03
C ARG A 27 -6.45 9.61 12.07
N ALA A 28 -7.35 10.56 11.82
CA ALA A 28 -7.68 11.60 12.78
C ALA A 28 -8.44 11.06 14.01
N ALA A 29 -9.28 10.05 13.83
CA ALA A 29 -10.06 9.43 14.91
C ALA A 29 -9.30 8.39 15.72
N ASN A 30 -8.30 7.73 15.12
CA ASN A 30 -7.52 6.65 15.69
C ASN A 30 -6.02 6.89 15.47
N PRO A 31 -5.32 7.53 16.42
CA PRO A 31 -3.87 7.74 16.34
C PRO A 31 -3.04 6.45 16.33
N ASP A 32 -3.61 5.32 16.77
CA ASP A 32 -2.94 4.02 16.78
C ASP A 32 -3.09 3.27 15.44
N LEU A 33 -3.84 3.81 14.46
CA LEU A 33 -3.95 3.24 13.12
C LEU A 33 -2.57 3.21 12.45
N LEU A 34 -2.22 2.04 11.93
CA LEU A 34 -0.95 1.82 11.24
C LEU A 34 -1.13 1.90 9.72
N ILE A 35 -0.31 2.72 9.06
CA ILE A 35 -0.24 2.77 7.59
C ILE A 35 1.00 2.01 7.15
N VAL A 36 0.83 1.00 6.31
CA VAL A 36 1.93 0.13 5.85
C VAL A 36 2.02 0.21 4.33
N ASP A 37 3.12 0.77 3.83
CA ASP A 37 3.40 0.83 2.41
C ASP A 37 4.16 -0.42 1.95
N VAL A 38 3.47 -1.24 1.15
CA VAL A 38 3.99 -2.52 0.64
C VAL A 38 4.72 -2.40 -0.70
N ARG A 39 5.04 -1.17 -1.13
CA ARG A 39 5.89 -0.94 -2.31
C ARG A 39 7.36 -1.23 -2.00
N GLU A 40 8.14 -1.29 -3.08
CA GLU A 40 9.59 -1.43 -2.96
C GLU A 40 10.22 -0.18 -2.30
N PRO A 41 11.38 -0.31 -1.63
CA PRO A 41 12.00 0.80 -0.90
C PRO A 41 12.26 2.04 -1.76
N TYR A 42 12.70 1.86 -3.00
CA TYR A 42 12.93 3.00 -3.90
C TYR A 42 11.63 3.74 -4.28
N GLU A 43 10.48 3.05 -4.30
CA GLU A 43 9.19 3.71 -4.54
C GLU A 43 8.76 4.53 -3.32
N PHE A 44 9.05 4.04 -2.12
CA PHE A 44 8.76 4.69 -0.85
C PHE A 44 9.66 5.91 -0.61
N GLU A 45 10.97 5.77 -0.84
CA GLU A 45 11.95 6.85 -0.73
C GLU A 45 11.63 8.01 -1.69
N ALA A 46 11.08 7.73 -2.87
CA ALA A 46 10.66 8.77 -3.81
C ALA A 46 9.51 9.61 -3.25
N MET A 47 8.50 8.96 -2.69
CA MET A 47 7.38 9.61 -2.01
C MET A 47 6.52 8.61 -1.24
N HIS A 48 5.96 9.01 -0.11
CA HIS A 48 5.06 8.18 0.70
C HIS A 48 4.11 9.05 1.55
N ILE A 49 3.16 8.39 2.23
CA ILE A 49 2.28 9.06 3.21
C ILE A 49 3.08 9.28 4.49
N GLU A 50 3.06 10.48 5.04
CA GLU A 50 3.74 10.78 6.30
C GLU A 50 3.30 9.83 7.42
N GLY A 51 4.28 9.31 8.16
CA GLY A 51 4.06 8.35 9.25
C GLY A 51 3.80 6.92 8.81
N SER A 52 3.82 6.61 7.51
CA SER A 52 3.72 5.23 7.03
C SER A 52 5.02 4.44 7.21
N LEU A 53 4.87 3.14 7.40
CA LEU A 53 5.98 2.19 7.52
C LEU A 53 6.19 1.48 6.19
N ASN A 54 7.43 1.40 5.70
CA ASN A 54 7.72 0.66 4.48
C ASN A 54 8.03 -0.81 4.79
N VAL A 55 7.14 -1.72 4.39
CA VAL A 55 7.34 -3.16 4.47
C VAL A 55 7.01 -3.78 3.11
N PRO A 56 7.99 -3.94 2.21
CA PRO A 56 7.76 -4.43 0.86
C PRO A 56 6.99 -5.74 0.84
N ARG A 57 6.06 -5.89 -0.11
CA ARG A 57 5.21 -7.08 -0.24
C ARG A 57 6.01 -8.40 -0.26
N GLY A 58 7.24 -8.39 -0.79
CA GLY A 58 8.07 -9.60 -0.90
C GLY A 58 8.55 -10.17 0.44
N ILE A 59 8.50 -9.38 1.52
CA ILE A 59 8.96 -9.76 2.87
C ILE A 59 7.86 -9.65 3.92
N LEU A 60 6.63 -9.31 3.52
CA LEU A 60 5.57 -8.90 4.44
C LEU A 60 5.24 -10.01 5.45
N GLU A 61 5.17 -11.25 5.00
CA GLU A 61 4.84 -12.38 5.86
C GLU A 61 5.92 -12.64 6.92
N SER A 62 7.21 -12.59 6.59
CA SER A 62 8.27 -12.75 7.60
C SER A 62 8.38 -11.53 8.52
N ALA A 63 8.10 -10.33 8.00
CA ALA A 63 8.06 -9.11 8.81
C ALA A 63 6.95 -9.11 9.88
N CYS A 64 5.87 -9.86 9.66
CA CYS A 64 4.75 -10.00 10.60
C CYS A 64 5.01 -11.00 11.75
N GLU A 65 6.17 -11.66 11.80
CA GLU A 65 6.51 -12.67 12.80
C GLU A 65 7.80 -12.31 13.55
N TRP A 66 7.94 -12.82 14.78
CA TRP A 66 9.19 -12.76 15.52
C TRP A 66 10.22 -13.76 14.98
N ASP A 67 11.50 -13.49 15.25
CA ASP A 67 12.64 -14.38 14.94
C ASP A 67 12.95 -14.53 13.44
N TYR A 68 12.66 -13.50 12.63
CA TYR A 68 13.08 -13.37 11.23
C TYR A 68 14.01 -12.16 11.03
N GLU A 69 14.85 -12.18 9.99
CA GLU A 69 15.72 -11.03 9.67
C GLU A 69 14.88 -9.80 9.28
N GLU A 70 13.71 -10.01 8.70
CA GLU A 70 12.79 -8.96 8.28
C GLU A 70 11.78 -8.55 9.34
N THR A 71 11.82 -9.15 10.55
CA THR A 71 10.87 -8.85 11.63
C THR A 71 10.71 -7.35 11.80
N GLU A 72 9.46 -6.89 11.72
CA GLU A 72 9.08 -5.51 11.98
C GLU A 72 8.25 -5.47 13.27
N PRO A 73 8.85 -5.11 14.41
CA PRO A 73 8.19 -5.14 15.71
C PRO A 73 6.83 -4.45 15.75
N GLU A 74 6.66 -3.34 15.04
CA GLU A 74 5.40 -2.59 14.98
C GLU A 74 4.29 -3.43 14.33
N LEU A 75 4.61 -4.21 13.29
CA LEU A 75 3.68 -5.14 12.65
C LEU A 75 3.37 -6.33 13.55
N VAL A 76 4.38 -6.97 14.14
CA VAL A 76 4.15 -8.17 14.97
C VAL A 76 3.18 -7.86 16.14
N GLN A 77 3.22 -6.64 16.66
CA GLN A 77 2.35 -6.16 17.74
C GLN A 77 0.99 -5.60 17.26
N ALA A 78 0.77 -5.48 15.95
CA ALA A 78 -0.40 -4.81 15.36
C ALA A 78 -1.54 -5.73 14.92
N ARG A 79 -1.57 -7.00 15.35
CA ARG A 79 -2.61 -7.98 14.95
C ARG A 79 -4.05 -7.51 15.22
N GLU A 80 -4.25 -6.81 16.33
CA GLU A 80 -5.56 -6.25 16.73
C GLU A 80 -5.72 -4.76 16.36
N ARG A 81 -4.71 -4.13 15.75
CA ARG A 81 -4.78 -2.72 15.32
C ARG A 81 -5.44 -2.61 13.95
N GLU A 82 -5.99 -1.43 13.67
CA GLU A 82 -6.35 -1.07 12.30
C GLU A 82 -5.07 -0.88 11.48
N VAL A 83 -4.91 -1.69 10.43
CA VAL A 83 -3.78 -1.63 9.50
C VAL A 83 -4.30 -1.28 8.11
N VAL A 84 -3.80 -0.18 7.54
CA VAL A 84 -4.14 0.26 6.20
C VAL A 84 -2.94 0.06 5.28
N LEU A 85 -3.08 -0.88 4.34
CA LEU A 85 -2.06 -1.21 3.38
C LEU A 85 -2.13 -0.27 2.17
N VAL A 86 -0.98 0.28 1.81
CA VAL A 86 -0.82 1.18 0.68
C VAL A 86 0.11 0.55 -0.35
N CYS A 87 -0.23 0.71 -1.62
CA CYS A 87 0.72 0.45 -2.69
C CYS A 87 0.57 1.49 -3.79
N ARG A 88 1.15 1.27 -4.98
CA ARG A 88 1.05 2.24 -6.09
C ARG A 88 -0.38 2.50 -6.57
N SER A 89 -1.20 1.45 -6.67
CA SER A 89 -2.51 1.52 -7.35
C SER A 89 -3.64 0.71 -6.70
N GLY A 90 -3.44 0.21 -5.48
CA GLY A 90 -4.43 -0.60 -4.73
C GLY A 90 -4.35 -2.12 -4.93
N TYR A 91 -3.67 -2.62 -5.97
CA TYR A 91 -3.68 -4.07 -6.27
C TYR A 91 -2.74 -4.90 -5.40
N ARG A 92 -1.52 -4.41 -5.15
CA ARG A 92 -0.55 -5.12 -4.28
C ARG A 92 -1.03 -5.12 -2.83
N SER A 93 -1.64 -4.03 -2.37
CA SER A 93 -2.20 -3.90 -1.02
C SER A 93 -3.39 -4.85 -0.81
N LEU A 94 -4.27 -5.04 -1.78
CA LEU A 94 -5.33 -6.06 -1.71
C LEU A 94 -4.79 -7.48 -1.53
N LEU A 95 -3.82 -7.87 -2.37
CA LEU A 95 -3.18 -9.19 -2.27
C LEU A 95 -2.45 -9.39 -0.94
N SER A 96 -1.81 -8.34 -0.45
CA SER A 96 -1.10 -8.34 0.84
C SER A 96 -2.07 -8.42 2.02
N GLY A 97 -3.21 -7.73 1.91
CA GLY A 97 -4.23 -7.72 2.96
C GLY A 97 -4.87 -9.08 3.16
N LEU A 98 -5.06 -9.85 2.08
CA LEU A 98 -5.52 -11.23 2.17
C LEU A 98 -4.55 -12.09 3.00
N ASN A 99 -3.24 -11.96 2.75
CA ASN A 99 -2.23 -12.72 3.49
C ASN A 99 -2.21 -12.30 4.97
N MET A 100 -2.25 -11.00 5.27
CA MET A 100 -2.31 -10.53 6.66
C MET A 100 -3.58 -11.00 7.39
N GLN A 101 -4.74 -11.00 6.74
CA GLN A 101 -5.97 -11.58 7.32
C GLN A 101 -5.79 -13.07 7.63
N GLN A 102 -5.19 -13.85 6.71
CA GLN A 102 -4.89 -15.27 6.94
C GLN A 102 -3.91 -15.50 8.08
N MET A 103 -3.00 -14.55 8.29
CA MET A 103 -2.05 -14.57 9.40
C MET A 103 -2.68 -14.13 10.72
N GLY A 104 -3.94 -13.66 10.75
CA GLY A 104 -4.67 -13.33 11.98
C GLY A 104 -4.72 -11.85 12.32
N TYR A 105 -4.46 -10.95 11.38
CA TYR A 105 -4.75 -9.53 11.56
C TYR A 105 -6.26 -9.28 11.43
N GLY A 106 -6.89 -8.76 12.48
CA GLY A 106 -8.35 -8.61 12.57
C GLY A 106 -8.92 -7.45 11.76
N HIS A 107 -8.12 -6.39 11.55
CA HIS A 107 -8.59 -5.12 10.98
C HIS A 107 -7.66 -4.62 9.86
N VAL A 108 -7.64 -5.34 8.74
CA VAL A 108 -6.81 -4.98 7.58
C VAL A 108 -7.64 -4.32 6.49
N TYR A 109 -7.15 -3.20 5.98
CA TYR A 109 -7.76 -2.43 4.89
C TYR A 109 -6.75 -2.24 3.76
N SER A 110 -7.23 -2.15 2.52
CA SER A 110 -6.42 -1.67 1.39
C SER A 110 -6.82 -0.24 1.06
N LEU A 111 -5.85 0.66 0.86
CA LEU A 111 -6.12 1.97 0.31
C LEU A 111 -6.51 1.83 -1.17
N LYS A 112 -7.79 2.10 -1.45
CA LYS A 112 -8.33 2.05 -2.80
C LYS A 112 -7.57 3.02 -3.69
N THR A 113 -7.31 2.62 -4.93
CA THR A 113 -6.49 3.38 -5.91
C THR A 113 -5.03 3.65 -5.51
N GLY A 114 -4.59 3.20 -4.32
CA GLY A 114 -3.23 3.33 -3.83
C GLY A 114 -2.75 4.78 -3.70
N LEU A 115 -1.42 4.94 -3.63
CA LEU A 115 -0.77 6.25 -3.52
C LEU A 115 -1.02 7.15 -4.74
N ARG A 116 -1.23 6.56 -5.92
CA ARG A 116 -1.66 7.32 -7.09
C ARG A 116 -2.98 8.04 -6.81
N GLY A 117 -3.97 7.32 -6.30
CA GLY A 117 -5.25 7.89 -5.93
C GLY A 117 -5.14 8.93 -4.84
N TRP A 118 -4.36 8.64 -3.79
CA TRP A 118 -4.04 9.62 -2.73
C TRP A 118 -3.58 10.96 -3.33
N LYS A 119 -2.60 10.93 -4.25
CA LYS A 119 -2.13 12.10 -4.99
C LYS A 119 -3.20 12.70 -5.91
N ASP A 120 -4.00 11.89 -6.61
CA ASP A 120 -5.08 12.37 -7.49
C ASP A 120 -6.17 13.16 -6.71
N TYR A 121 -6.27 12.96 -5.40
CA TYR A 121 -7.11 13.76 -4.49
C TYR A 121 -6.33 14.85 -3.73
N GLU A 122 -5.15 15.23 -4.25
CA GLU A 122 -4.30 16.31 -3.72
C GLU A 122 -3.91 16.13 -2.24
N GLN A 123 -3.87 14.89 -1.78
CA GLN A 123 -3.46 14.58 -0.41
C GLN A 123 -1.93 14.68 -0.28
N PRO A 124 -1.42 15.10 0.89
CA PRO A 124 0.00 15.38 1.07
C PRO A 124 0.86 14.12 0.96
N LEU A 125 2.01 14.28 0.32
CA LEU A 125 3.05 13.27 0.21
C LEU A 125 4.37 13.86 0.68
N VAL A 126 5.22 13.01 1.27
CA VAL A 126 6.55 13.39 1.72
C VAL A 126 7.61 12.54 1.04
N GLY A 127 8.77 13.14 0.76
CA GLY A 127 9.95 12.46 0.28
C GLY A 127 10.71 11.77 1.41
N ARG A 128 11.83 11.13 1.08
CA ARG A 128 12.73 10.49 2.05
C ARG A 128 13.16 11.38 3.23
N ASP A 129 13.31 12.67 2.99
CA ASP A 129 13.73 13.66 3.99
C ASP A 129 12.55 14.27 4.77
N GLY A 130 11.33 13.82 4.51
CA GLY A 130 10.11 14.38 5.09
C GLY A 130 9.65 15.68 4.41
N ALA A 131 10.34 16.15 3.37
CA ALA A 131 9.91 17.34 2.65
C ALA A 131 8.64 17.05 1.83
N PRO A 132 7.69 18.01 1.73
CA PRO A 132 6.54 17.87 0.85
C PRO A 132 6.97 17.63 -0.60
N VAL A 133 6.31 16.70 -1.26
CA VAL A 133 6.55 16.37 -2.68
C VAL A 133 5.65 17.23 -3.56
N ASP A 134 6.22 17.77 -4.63
CA ASP A 134 5.48 18.54 -5.63
C ASP A 134 4.55 17.64 -6.46
N LEU A 135 3.35 18.13 -6.77
CA LEU A 135 2.34 17.33 -7.48
C LEU A 135 2.74 17.01 -8.92
N ASP A 136 3.46 17.91 -9.61
CA ASP A 136 3.91 17.68 -10.98
C ASP A 136 5.00 16.60 -11.02
N GLU A 137 5.92 16.61 -10.04
CA GLU A 137 6.93 15.56 -9.87
C GLU A 137 6.28 14.20 -9.60
N ALA A 138 5.24 14.17 -8.77
CA ALA A 138 4.47 12.96 -8.48
C ALA A 138 3.71 12.44 -9.72
N ASP A 139 3.14 13.32 -10.54
CA ASP A 139 2.44 12.96 -11.78
C ASP A 139 3.37 12.31 -12.80
N GLU A 140 4.59 12.83 -12.96
CA GLU A 140 5.58 12.21 -13.84
C GLU A 140 5.94 10.80 -13.35
N TYR A 141 6.11 10.63 -12.03
CA TYR A 141 6.42 9.34 -11.43
C TYR A 141 5.32 8.28 -11.68
N PHE A 142 4.04 8.66 -11.54
CA PHE A 142 2.95 7.71 -11.74
C PHE A 142 2.63 7.42 -13.21
N THR A 143 3.17 8.19 -14.14
CA THR A 143 2.99 7.96 -15.58
C THR A 143 3.58 6.61 -16.02
N PRO A 144 2.78 5.70 -16.62
CA PRO A 144 3.30 4.40 -17.08
C PRO A 144 4.30 4.54 -18.25
N LYS A 145 5.54 4.11 -18.03
CA LYS A 145 6.62 4.13 -19.03
C LYS A 145 6.74 2.75 -19.74
N LEU A 146 5.75 2.39 -20.56
CA LEU A 146 5.71 1.09 -21.28
C LEU A 146 6.52 1.09 -22.57
N ARG A 147 7.44 0.13 -22.71
CA ARG A 147 8.20 -0.17 -23.93
C ARG A 147 7.30 -0.79 -25.00
N PRO A 148 7.63 -0.68 -26.31
CA PRO A 148 6.80 -1.22 -27.38
C PRO A 148 6.44 -2.70 -27.21
N GLU A 149 7.39 -3.54 -26.78
CA GLU A 149 7.21 -4.97 -26.56
C GLU A 149 6.35 -5.32 -25.33
N GLN A 150 6.11 -4.36 -24.42
CA GLN A 150 5.20 -4.52 -23.29
C GLN A 150 3.75 -4.18 -23.65
N ARG A 151 3.52 -3.54 -24.81
CA ARG A 151 2.18 -3.21 -25.29
C ARG A 151 1.54 -4.44 -25.89
N LYS A 152 0.22 -4.55 -25.73
CA LYS A 152 -0.54 -5.58 -26.44
C LYS A 152 -0.26 -5.43 -27.95
N PRO A 153 0.12 -6.50 -28.67
CA PRO A 153 0.30 -6.43 -30.11
C PRO A 153 -0.95 -5.85 -30.78
N ALA A 154 -0.75 -4.93 -31.72
CA ALA A 154 -1.83 -4.53 -32.62
C ALA A 154 -2.29 -5.78 -33.38
N VAL A 155 -3.62 -6.01 -33.40
CA VAL A 155 -4.24 -7.10 -34.17
C VAL A 155 -4.23 -6.75 -35.64
#